data_AF-A0AAU7CB72-F1
#
_entry.id   AF-A0AAU7CB72-F1
#
_cell.length_a   1.000
_cell.length_b   1.000
_cell.length_c   1.000
_cell.angle_alpha   90.00
_cell.angle_beta   90.00
_cell.angle_gamma   90.00
#
_symmetry.space_group_name_H-M   'P 1'
#
loop_
_entity.id
_entity.type
_entity.pdbx_description
1 polymer ?
#
loop_
_entity_poly.entity_id
_entity_poly.type
_entity_poly.pdbx_seq_one_letter_code
_entity_poly.pdbx_strand_id
1 'polypeptide(L)'
;MADVTILVCACGMRLKAVGAVPGRVGKCPACGGLLRVPGAKVAEAASPTSIHANPAPELDHTASAGAYGLTADSLSRPSSYSASRVRSTREGSAHSSKSLWNGLIRVPARPETRFRESLLYPLWGETGIALLLLMPPVFWLATIPLVSIIQTWGIGSGVGPLATMLALLPSGLVLLPLGSFTLLFLGRVITTSAMGEVHHPRWPDWDPVEMLHGLGRWIWAILVGGLLGGFPSVAYWLYCGDVDLFDAMILVELTAVGAIYGQVALLASILYEDPLGAHPGTVIRAIWRVGWAWLFPSIVIATFLIVACYALTVLLEIQSPWLSALAYWGYWVFLCYGAMVVLRVLGLFYHRHAQVLGWFRERPRWGG
;
A
#
# COMPACT_ATOMS: atom_id res chain seq x y z
N MET A 1 21.92 31.29 20.03
CA MET A 1 21.29 30.27 19.17
C MET A 1 21.16 29.01 19.99
N ALA A 2 19.96 28.44 20.15
CA ALA A 2 19.77 27.22 20.93
C ALA A 2 20.31 26.01 20.16
N ASP A 3 21.10 25.17 20.81
CA ASP A 3 21.71 24.00 20.18
C ASP A 3 20.62 22.94 19.91
N VAL A 4 20.48 22.50 18.65
CA VAL A 4 19.40 21.57 18.25
C VAL A 4 19.96 20.14 18.21
N THR A 5 19.66 19.35 19.23
CA THR A 5 20.02 17.92 19.25
C THR A 5 19.12 17.13 18.30
N ILE A 6 19.74 16.42 17.35
CA ILE A 6 19.03 15.49 16.46
C ILE A 6 19.21 14.08 17.01
N LEU A 7 18.10 13.46 17.43
CA LEU A 7 18.07 12.05 17.87
C LEU A 7 17.74 11.16 16.67
N VAL A 8 18.45 10.04 16.55
CA VAL A 8 18.18 9.04 15.51
C VAL A 8 17.69 7.76 16.17
N CYS A 9 16.48 7.33 15.83
CA CYS A 9 15.91 6.08 16.31
C CYS A 9 16.46 4.88 15.55
N ALA A 10 16.39 3.69 16.17
CA ALA A 10 16.72 2.42 15.52
C ALA A 10 15.87 2.13 14.28
N CYS A 11 14.65 2.67 14.21
CA CYS A 11 13.81 2.59 13.01
C CYS A 11 14.25 3.55 11.88
N GLY A 12 15.31 4.33 12.08
CA GLY A 12 15.83 5.30 11.11
C GLY A 12 15.22 6.70 11.21
N MET A 13 14.16 6.88 12.00
CA MET A 13 13.50 8.18 12.16
C MET A 13 14.41 9.19 12.90
N ARG A 14 14.55 10.39 12.33
CA ARG A 14 15.30 11.51 12.91
C ARG A 14 14.35 12.50 13.56
N LEU A 15 14.57 12.81 14.84
CA LEU A 15 13.74 13.73 15.61
C LEU A 15 14.58 14.91 16.08
N LYS A 16 14.10 16.12 15.81
CA LYS A 16 14.67 17.35 16.39
C LYS A 16 14.10 17.49 17.80
N ALA A 17 14.95 17.34 18.80
CA ALA A 17 14.55 17.40 20.20
C ALA A 17 14.99 18.75 20.80
N VAL A 18 14.28 19.82 20.42
CA VAL A 18 14.59 21.18 20.90
C VAL A 18 14.32 21.26 22.41
N GLY A 19 15.33 21.65 23.20
CA GLY A 19 15.22 21.74 24.66
C GLY A 19 15.27 20.40 25.40
N ALA A 20 15.72 19.32 24.75
CA ALA A 20 15.82 18.03 25.39
C ALA A 20 16.90 18.01 26.48
N VAL A 21 16.51 17.68 27.70
CA VAL A 21 17.43 17.57 28.85
C VAL A 21 18.22 16.26 28.73
N PRO A 22 19.56 16.28 28.79
CA PRO A 22 20.39 15.07 28.78
C PRO A 22 19.93 14.06 29.84
N GLY A 23 19.82 12.78 29.45
CA GLY A 23 19.34 11.72 30.35
C GLY A 23 17.82 11.48 30.36
N ARG A 24 16.98 12.38 29.79
CA ARG A 24 15.57 12.05 29.55
C ARG A 24 15.41 11.02 28.44
N VAL A 25 14.38 10.18 28.58
CA VAL A 25 14.03 9.14 27.61
C VAL A 25 12.71 9.53 26.95
N GLY A 26 12.71 9.68 25.63
CA GLY A 26 11.51 9.88 24.82
C GLY A 26 11.08 8.58 24.11
N LYS A 27 9.85 8.53 23.58
CA LYS A 27 9.41 7.45 22.67
C LYS A 27 9.41 7.96 21.24
N CYS A 28 9.90 7.15 20.30
CA CYS A 28 9.79 7.41 18.88
C CYS A 28 8.31 7.30 18.46
N PRO A 29 7.73 8.28 17.76
CA PRO A 29 6.33 8.21 17.34
C PRO A 29 6.09 7.16 16.25
N ALA A 30 7.12 6.76 15.48
CA ALA A 30 6.96 5.79 14.40
C ALA A 30 6.98 4.32 14.85
N CYS A 31 7.78 3.98 15.85
CA CYS A 31 7.95 2.58 16.27
C CYS A 31 7.78 2.35 17.78
N GLY A 32 7.54 3.41 18.57
CA GLY A 32 7.46 3.34 20.03
C GLY A 32 8.79 3.12 20.74
N GLY A 33 9.90 2.97 20.00
CA GLY A 33 11.23 2.71 20.56
C GLY A 33 11.73 3.84 21.47
N LEU A 34 12.41 3.48 22.56
CA LEU A 34 12.97 4.45 23.51
C LEU A 34 14.20 5.16 22.92
N LEU A 35 14.21 6.48 23.03
CA LEU A 35 15.28 7.37 22.58
C LEU A 35 15.87 8.06 23.79
N ARG A 36 17.15 7.77 24.10
CA ARG A 36 17.89 8.51 25.12
C ARG A 36 18.59 9.70 24.49
N VAL A 37 18.43 10.86 25.12
CA VAL A 37 19.24 12.05 24.80
C VAL A 37 20.67 11.77 25.27
N PRO A 38 21.68 11.82 24.37
CA PRO A 38 23.07 11.62 24.75
C PRO A 38 23.44 12.55 25.90
N GLY A 39 24.10 12.02 26.94
CA GLY A 39 24.71 12.84 27.97
C GLY A 39 25.69 13.83 27.34
N ALA A 40 25.76 15.05 27.87
CA ALA A 40 26.86 15.96 27.51
C ALA A 40 28.16 15.19 27.73
N LYS A 41 28.95 15.02 26.67
CA LYS A 41 30.22 14.29 26.71
C LYS A 41 31.08 15.01 27.75
N VAL A 42 31.27 14.39 28.91
CA VAL A 42 32.17 14.92 29.95
C VAL A 42 33.52 15.04 29.28
N ALA A 43 34.02 16.26 29.12
CA ALA A 43 35.33 16.51 28.55
C ALA A 43 36.35 15.77 29.42
N GLU A 44 36.85 14.66 28.87
CA GLU A 44 37.86 13.81 29.46
C GLU A 44 39.11 14.67 29.66
N ALA A 45 39.43 14.95 30.93
CA ALA A 45 40.57 15.78 31.31
C ALA A 45 41.86 15.17 30.76
N ALA A 46 42.61 15.99 30.04
CA ALA A 46 43.86 15.63 29.39
C ALA A 46 44.84 14.96 30.38
N SER A 47 45.31 13.76 30.02
CA SER A 47 46.50 13.16 30.64
C SER A 47 47.78 13.84 30.09
N PRO A 48 48.83 14.04 30.91
CA PRO A 48 50.01 14.77 30.50
C PRO A 48 50.91 14.00 29.54
N THR A 49 51.43 14.77 28.58
CA THR A 49 52.34 14.47 27.47
C THR A 49 53.65 13.80 27.91
N SER A 50 53.98 12.63 27.35
CA SER A 50 55.36 12.11 27.33
C SER A 50 56.04 12.53 26.03
N ILE A 51 57.08 13.34 26.16
CA ILE A 51 57.95 13.87 25.12
C ILE A 51 58.85 12.75 24.59
N HIS A 52 58.81 12.48 23.28
CA HIS A 52 59.94 11.88 22.57
C HIS A 52 60.21 12.67 21.30
N ALA A 53 61.41 13.25 21.26
CA ALA A 53 61.97 13.98 20.14
C ALA A 53 62.61 13.01 19.14
N ASN A 54 62.47 13.28 17.85
CA ASN A 54 63.55 13.06 16.88
C ASN A 54 63.37 13.96 15.64
N PRO A 55 64.46 14.44 15.00
CA PRO A 55 64.44 15.54 14.04
C PRO A 55 64.34 15.10 12.56
N ALA A 56 64.14 16.12 11.73
CA ALA A 56 63.90 16.16 10.28
C ALA A 56 65.00 15.53 9.40
N PRO A 57 64.82 15.44 8.05
CA PRO A 57 65.00 16.63 7.20
C PRO A 57 63.99 16.82 6.04
N GLU A 58 63.83 18.11 5.71
CA GLU A 58 63.65 18.75 4.39
C GLU A 58 63.71 17.87 3.13
N LEU A 59 62.78 18.16 2.20
CA LEU A 59 63.07 18.17 0.76
C LEU A 59 62.04 19.05 0.02
N ASP A 60 62.56 20.18 -0.47
CA ASP A 60 61.97 21.07 -1.47
C ASP A 60 61.70 20.33 -2.78
N HIS A 61 60.55 20.59 -3.41
CA HIS A 61 60.47 20.54 -4.87
C HIS A 61 59.54 21.64 -5.40
N THR A 62 60.16 22.52 -6.17
CA THR A 62 59.61 23.61 -6.95
C THR A 62 58.94 23.13 -8.24
N ALA A 63 57.85 23.81 -8.57
CA ALA A 63 57.35 24.20 -9.89
C ALA A 63 57.46 23.23 -11.08
N SER A 64 56.30 22.82 -11.60
CA SER A 64 56.08 22.75 -13.05
C SER A 64 54.65 23.19 -13.39
N ALA A 65 54.58 24.24 -14.19
CA ALA A 65 53.35 24.76 -14.77
C ALA A 65 52.98 23.96 -16.02
N GLY A 66 51.69 23.67 -16.20
CA GLY A 66 51.19 23.25 -17.51
C GLY A 66 49.89 22.44 -17.50
N ALA A 67 48.89 23.03 -18.14
CA ALA A 67 47.88 22.37 -18.96
C ALA A 67 46.65 21.70 -18.29
N TYR A 68 45.54 22.45 -18.40
CA TYR A 68 44.15 22.01 -18.66
C TYR A 68 43.69 20.67 -18.07
N GLY A 69 43.00 20.74 -16.93
CA GLY A 69 42.22 19.63 -16.39
C GLY A 69 40.99 20.16 -15.67
N LEU A 70 39.80 19.92 -16.24
CA LEU A 70 38.51 20.13 -15.60
C LEU A 70 38.49 19.36 -14.27
N THR A 71 38.57 20.07 -13.15
CA THR A 71 38.44 19.51 -11.82
C THR A 71 36.99 19.08 -11.63
N ALA A 72 36.74 17.79 -11.83
CA ALA A 72 35.62 17.10 -11.20
C ALA A 72 35.85 17.18 -9.70
N ASP A 73 35.06 18.01 -9.03
CA ASP A 73 35.02 18.17 -7.59
C ASP A 73 34.48 16.86 -6.98
N SER A 74 35.36 15.87 -6.89
CA SER A 74 35.12 14.61 -6.21
C SER A 74 35.17 14.87 -4.71
N LEU A 75 34.05 15.36 -4.18
CA LEU A 75 33.75 15.31 -2.76
C LEU A 75 33.83 13.84 -2.31
N SER A 76 34.99 13.50 -1.77
CA SER A 76 35.31 12.32 -1.01
C SER A 76 34.33 12.19 0.14
N ARG A 77 33.21 11.53 -0.13
CA ARG A 77 32.23 11.13 0.87
C ARG A 77 32.91 10.07 1.75
N PRO A 78 33.15 10.31 3.04
CA PRO A 78 33.71 9.27 3.91
C PRO A 78 32.70 8.13 4.03
N SER A 79 32.94 7.04 3.30
CA SER A 79 32.23 5.77 3.44
C SER A 79 32.78 5.02 4.64
N SER A 80 32.55 5.55 5.83
CA SER A 80 32.78 4.85 7.10
C SER A 80 31.48 4.78 7.89
N TYR A 81 30.41 4.36 7.21
CA TYR A 81 29.31 3.71 7.91
C TYR A 81 29.77 2.28 8.24
N SER A 82 30.61 2.18 9.27
CA SER A 82 30.77 0.95 10.04
C SER A 82 29.36 0.60 10.51
N ALA A 83 28.76 -0.41 9.88
CA ALA A 83 27.61 -1.10 10.42
C ALA A 83 28.07 -1.81 11.69
N SER A 84 28.25 -1.03 12.76
CA SER A 84 28.36 -1.51 14.11
C SER A 84 27.11 -2.33 14.32
N ARG A 85 27.27 -3.64 14.18
CA ARG A 85 26.26 -4.66 14.41
C ARG A 85 25.97 -4.56 15.90
N VAL A 86 25.16 -3.56 16.28
CA VAL A 86 24.64 -3.38 17.63
C VAL A 86 23.86 -4.64 17.88
N ARG A 87 24.52 -5.56 18.56
CA ARG A 87 23.94 -6.77 19.13
C ARG A 87 22.84 -6.23 20.03
N SER A 88 21.61 -6.20 19.51
CA SER A 88 20.47 -5.78 20.31
C SER A 88 20.44 -6.77 21.47
N THR A 89 20.78 -6.25 22.65
CA THR A 89 20.62 -6.96 23.89
C THR A 89 19.14 -7.31 23.90
N ARG A 90 18.86 -8.60 23.75
CA ARG A 90 17.54 -9.19 23.74
C ARG A 90 17.02 -9.09 25.16
N GLU A 91 16.71 -7.87 25.60
CA GLU A 91 15.95 -7.61 26.81
C GLU A 91 14.63 -8.31 26.58
N GLY A 92 14.48 -9.43 27.28
CA GLY A 92 13.24 -10.17 27.38
C GLY A 92 12.20 -9.27 28.04
N SER A 93 11.56 -8.43 27.23
CA SER A 93 10.20 -8.04 27.55
C SER A 93 9.40 -9.33 27.49
N ALA A 94 9.11 -9.87 28.66
CA ALA A 94 7.96 -10.73 28.91
C ALA A 94 6.69 -9.93 28.61
N HIS A 95 6.58 -9.43 27.37
CA HIS A 95 5.42 -8.77 26.83
C HIS A 95 4.33 -9.83 26.77
N SER A 96 3.52 -9.82 27.82
CA SER A 96 2.10 -10.16 27.84
C SER A 96 1.70 -11.09 26.69
N SER A 97 1.95 -12.38 26.90
CA SER A 97 1.46 -13.49 26.07
C SER A 97 -0.07 -13.48 25.87
N LYS A 98 -0.81 -12.57 26.52
CA LYS A 98 -2.26 -12.48 26.47
C LYS A 98 -2.80 -11.77 25.22
N SER A 99 -1.99 -11.09 24.40
CA SER A 99 -2.46 -10.50 23.13
C SER A 99 -2.21 -11.37 21.89
N LEU A 100 -1.83 -12.65 22.07
CA LEU A 100 -1.49 -13.55 20.97
C LEU A 100 -2.71 -14.14 20.25
N TRP A 101 -3.91 -14.01 20.84
CA TRP A 101 -5.17 -14.56 20.31
C TRP A 101 -6.15 -13.49 19.85
N ASN A 102 -5.63 -12.37 19.36
CA ASN A 102 -6.45 -11.28 18.83
C ASN A 102 -7.06 -11.65 17.45
N GLY A 103 -7.47 -12.90 17.20
CA GLY A 103 -8.02 -13.34 15.92
C GLY A 103 -8.40 -14.83 15.91
N LEU A 104 -9.07 -15.29 14.85
CA LEU A 104 -9.46 -16.70 14.65
C LEU A 104 -8.23 -17.58 14.41
N ILE A 105 -7.22 -17.03 13.74
CA ILE A 105 -5.98 -17.73 13.38
C ILE A 105 -4.78 -16.91 13.88
N ARG A 106 -3.75 -17.61 14.36
CA ARG A 106 -2.50 -16.99 14.84
C ARG A 106 -1.77 -16.30 13.68
N VAL A 107 -1.38 -15.04 13.91
CA VAL A 107 -0.58 -14.24 12.97
C VAL A 107 0.78 -14.92 12.75
N PRO A 108 1.23 -15.15 11.50
CA PRO A 108 2.54 -15.75 11.26
C PRO A 108 3.68 -14.82 11.67
N ALA A 109 4.83 -15.40 12.04
CA ALA A 109 5.99 -14.63 12.49
C ALA A 109 6.77 -13.98 11.33
N ARG A 110 6.47 -14.36 10.09
CA ARG A 110 7.15 -13.88 8.87
C ARG A 110 6.12 -13.64 7.76
N PRO A 111 6.41 -12.75 6.81
CA PRO A 111 5.56 -12.53 5.65
C PRO A 111 5.34 -13.82 4.85
N GLU A 112 4.14 -13.99 4.33
CA GLU A 112 3.79 -15.17 3.54
C GLU A 112 4.65 -15.32 2.29
N THR A 113 5.01 -16.57 1.99
CA THR A 113 5.66 -16.91 0.72
C THR A 113 4.68 -17.50 -0.27
N ARG A 114 3.64 -18.19 0.21
CA ARG A 114 2.68 -18.94 -0.60
C ARG A 114 1.32 -18.26 -0.62
N PHE A 115 0.64 -18.31 -1.76
CA PHE A 115 -0.72 -17.77 -1.93
C PHE A 115 -1.72 -18.34 -0.91
N ARG A 116 -1.62 -19.64 -0.61
CA ARG A 116 -2.50 -20.31 0.35
C ARG A 116 -2.42 -19.73 1.76
N GLU A 117 -1.27 -19.19 2.15
CA GLU A 117 -1.10 -18.53 3.45
C GLU A 117 -1.83 -17.18 3.47
N SER A 118 -1.77 -16.43 2.35
CA SER A 118 -2.49 -15.17 2.19
C SER A 118 -4.00 -15.32 2.13
N LEU A 119 -4.54 -16.52 1.78
CA LEU A 119 -5.97 -16.80 1.92
C LEU A 119 -6.44 -16.67 3.37
N LEU A 120 -5.58 -16.99 4.33
CA LEU A 120 -5.94 -16.90 5.76
C LEU A 120 -5.83 -15.46 6.29
N TYR A 121 -5.28 -14.53 5.52
CA TYR A 121 -5.03 -13.16 5.95
C TYR A 121 -6.27 -12.49 6.56
N PRO A 122 -7.47 -12.48 5.94
CA PRO A 122 -8.65 -11.83 6.51
C PRO A 122 -9.08 -12.32 7.90
N LEU A 123 -8.64 -13.52 8.29
CA LEU A 123 -8.95 -14.16 9.57
C LEU A 123 -7.88 -13.91 10.64
N TRP A 124 -6.83 -13.17 10.29
CA TRP A 124 -5.81 -12.74 11.23
C TRP A 124 -6.21 -11.42 11.87
N GLY A 125 -6.00 -11.30 13.17
CA GLY A 125 -6.27 -10.03 13.85
C GLY A 125 -7.76 -9.72 14.02
N GLU A 126 -8.04 -8.79 14.93
CA GLU A 126 -9.40 -8.33 15.23
C GLU A 126 -9.94 -7.45 14.10
N THR A 127 -9.07 -6.71 13.42
CA THR A 127 -9.49 -5.69 12.46
C THR A 127 -10.00 -6.29 11.15
N GLY A 128 -9.38 -7.37 10.65
CA GLY A 128 -9.86 -8.11 9.48
C GLY A 128 -11.21 -8.78 9.74
N ILE A 129 -11.35 -9.42 10.90
CA ILE A 129 -12.62 -10.04 11.34
C ILE A 129 -13.70 -8.99 11.53
N ALA A 130 -13.38 -7.87 12.19
CA ALA A 130 -14.32 -6.77 12.37
C ALA A 130 -14.80 -6.23 11.01
N LEU A 131 -13.91 -6.12 10.02
CA LEU A 131 -14.30 -5.70 8.68
C LEU A 131 -15.25 -6.71 8.03
N LEU A 132 -14.97 -8.02 8.12
CA LEU A 132 -15.82 -9.09 7.57
C LEU A 132 -17.19 -9.21 8.27
N LEU A 133 -17.27 -8.88 9.55
CA LEU A 133 -18.52 -8.94 10.30
C LEU A 133 -19.35 -7.67 10.13
N LEU A 134 -18.72 -6.50 10.07
CA LEU A 134 -19.41 -5.21 10.08
C LEU A 134 -19.71 -4.69 8.67
N MET A 135 -18.76 -4.77 7.72
CA MET A 135 -18.96 -4.14 6.41
C MET A 135 -20.00 -4.85 5.54
N PRO A 136 -20.02 -6.19 5.40
CA PRO A 136 -20.97 -6.86 4.52
C PRO A 136 -22.45 -6.62 4.85
N PRO A 137 -22.92 -6.66 6.11
CA PRO A 137 -24.30 -6.31 6.43
C PRO A 137 -24.67 -4.87 6.05
N VAL A 138 -23.74 -3.92 6.23
CA VAL A 138 -23.99 -2.51 5.90
C VAL A 138 -24.04 -2.32 4.38
N PHE A 139 -23.10 -2.91 3.62
CA PHE A 139 -23.16 -2.88 2.16
C PHE A 139 -24.40 -3.58 1.61
N TRP A 140 -24.77 -4.71 2.20
CA TRP A 140 -25.99 -5.43 1.86
C TRP A 140 -27.22 -4.53 1.99
N LEU A 141 -27.44 -3.92 3.16
CA LEU A 141 -28.55 -2.99 3.37
C LEU A 141 -28.50 -1.79 2.43
N ALA A 142 -27.32 -1.20 2.24
CA ALA A 142 -27.12 -0.02 1.40
C ALA A 142 -27.33 -0.30 -0.11
N THR A 143 -27.29 -1.57 -0.55
CA THR A 143 -27.47 -1.95 -1.95
C THR A 143 -28.86 -2.47 -2.31
N ILE A 144 -29.74 -2.71 -1.34
CA ILE A 144 -31.13 -3.17 -1.57
C ILE A 144 -31.89 -2.24 -2.56
N PRO A 145 -31.88 -0.91 -2.42
CA PRO A 145 -32.62 -0.05 -3.33
C PRO A 145 -32.05 -0.08 -4.75
N LEU A 146 -30.72 -0.20 -4.87
CA LEU A 146 -30.04 -0.27 -6.16
C LEU A 146 -30.42 -1.54 -6.93
N VAL A 147 -30.46 -2.69 -6.26
CA VAL A 147 -30.90 -3.97 -6.88
C VAL A 147 -32.36 -3.88 -7.32
N SER A 148 -33.23 -3.32 -6.47
CA SER A 148 -34.65 -3.16 -6.79
C SER A 148 -34.86 -2.32 -8.05
N ILE A 149 -34.10 -1.23 -8.19
CA ILE A 149 -34.16 -0.34 -9.36
C ILE A 149 -33.69 -1.06 -10.62
N ILE A 150 -32.57 -1.79 -10.56
CA ILE A 150 -32.06 -2.56 -11.70
C ILE A 150 -33.11 -3.56 -12.20
N GLN A 151 -33.80 -4.25 -11.28
CA GLN A 151 -34.87 -5.19 -11.63
C GLN A 151 -36.07 -4.47 -12.27
N THR A 152 -36.48 -3.32 -11.73
CA THR A 152 -37.59 -2.54 -12.32
C THR A 152 -37.28 -2.01 -13.72
N TRP A 153 -36.03 -1.62 -13.98
CA TRP A 153 -35.58 -1.18 -15.31
C TRP A 153 -35.59 -2.33 -16.32
N GLY A 154 -35.19 -3.53 -15.90
CA GLY A 154 -35.23 -4.73 -16.75
C GLY A 154 -36.63 -5.12 -17.22
N ILE A 155 -37.67 -4.77 -16.46
CA ILE A 155 -39.08 -5.06 -16.79
C ILE A 155 -39.68 -3.99 -17.74
N GLY A 156 -38.90 -2.96 -18.10
CA GLY A 156 -39.38 -1.86 -18.96
C GLY A 156 -40.36 -0.92 -18.26
N SER A 157 -40.29 -0.83 -16.93
CA SER A 157 -41.18 0.05 -16.17
C SER A 157 -40.92 1.53 -16.49
N GLY A 158 -41.99 2.30 -16.73
CA GLY A 158 -41.94 3.73 -17.05
C GLY A 158 -41.58 4.64 -15.88
N VAL A 159 -40.73 4.19 -14.94
CA VAL A 159 -40.26 5.01 -13.84
C VAL A 159 -39.44 6.15 -14.43
N GLY A 160 -39.95 7.38 -14.32
CA GLY A 160 -39.25 8.55 -14.82
C GLY A 160 -37.84 8.70 -14.21
N PRO A 161 -36.89 9.33 -14.93
CA PRO A 161 -35.51 9.47 -14.46
C PRO A 161 -35.40 10.14 -13.09
N LEU A 162 -36.27 11.11 -12.80
CA LEU A 162 -36.32 11.80 -11.51
C LEU A 162 -36.66 10.87 -10.35
N ALA A 163 -37.65 9.98 -10.53
CA ALA A 163 -38.02 9.01 -9.50
C ALA A 163 -36.89 8.01 -9.25
N THR A 164 -36.20 7.58 -10.30
CA THR A 164 -35.02 6.71 -10.15
C THR A 164 -33.87 7.43 -9.41
N MET A 165 -33.57 8.67 -9.76
CA MET A 165 -32.53 9.45 -9.06
C MET A 165 -32.87 9.63 -7.58
N LEU A 166 -34.14 9.95 -7.26
CA LEU A 166 -34.57 10.13 -5.88
C LEU A 166 -34.51 8.82 -5.07
N ALA A 167 -34.81 7.68 -5.71
CA ALA A 167 -34.70 6.37 -5.10
C ALA A 167 -33.25 5.90 -4.88
N LEU A 168 -32.31 6.33 -5.73
CA LEU A 168 -30.87 6.03 -5.59
C LEU A 168 -30.15 6.92 -4.57
N LEU A 169 -30.67 8.12 -4.31
CA LEU A 169 -29.99 9.12 -3.47
C LEU A 169 -29.64 8.62 -2.06
N PRO A 170 -30.53 7.94 -1.31
CA PRO A 170 -30.17 7.40 0.01
C PRO A 170 -29.07 6.35 -0.07
N SER A 171 -29.11 5.47 -1.08
CA SER A 171 -28.08 4.45 -1.30
C SER A 171 -26.74 5.09 -1.62
N GLY A 172 -26.71 6.09 -2.50
CA GLY A 172 -25.50 6.84 -2.84
C GLY A 172 -24.89 7.54 -1.63
N LEU A 173 -25.72 8.18 -0.79
CA LEU A 173 -25.26 8.87 0.42
C LEU A 173 -24.62 7.93 1.46
N VAL A 174 -25.05 6.66 1.51
CA VAL A 174 -24.46 5.66 2.42
C VAL A 174 -23.27 4.95 1.76
N LEU A 175 -23.39 4.54 0.50
CA LEU A 175 -22.37 3.78 -0.22
C LEU A 175 -21.12 4.59 -0.49
N LEU A 176 -21.22 5.90 -0.73
CA LEU A 176 -20.05 6.74 -1.01
C LEU A 176 -19.08 6.81 0.18
N PRO A 177 -19.49 7.19 1.40
CA PRO A 177 -18.59 7.18 2.54
C PRO A 177 -18.17 5.76 2.93
N LEU A 178 -19.09 4.78 2.94
CA LEU A 178 -18.77 3.41 3.30
C LEU A 178 -17.78 2.75 2.33
N GLY A 179 -17.98 2.96 1.04
CA GLY A 179 -17.10 2.55 -0.03
C GLY A 179 -15.74 3.21 0.09
N SER A 180 -15.70 4.53 0.31
CA SER A 180 -14.44 5.26 0.50
C SER A 180 -13.67 4.77 1.73
N PHE A 181 -14.36 4.51 2.84
CA PHE A 181 -13.77 3.95 4.06
C PHE A 181 -13.16 2.58 3.79
N THR A 182 -13.90 1.71 3.10
CA THR A 182 -13.44 0.35 2.76
C THR A 182 -12.25 0.41 1.80
N LEU A 183 -12.30 1.25 0.77
CA LEU A 183 -11.20 1.47 -0.17
C LEU A 183 -9.96 2.04 0.52
N LEU A 184 -10.12 2.91 1.51
CA LEU A 184 -9.03 3.43 2.32
C LEU A 184 -8.39 2.33 3.18
N PHE A 185 -9.19 1.51 3.86
CA PHE A 185 -8.69 0.34 4.59
C PHE A 185 -7.93 -0.62 3.68
N LEU A 186 -8.51 -0.94 2.52
CA LEU A 186 -7.90 -1.78 1.49
C LEU A 186 -6.58 -1.19 0.98
N GLY A 187 -6.50 0.14 0.81
CA GLY A 187 -5.24 0.82 0.51
C GLY A 187 -4.18 0.64 1.60
N ARG A 188 -4.57 0.72 2.88
CA ARG A 188 -3.67 0.42 4.02
C ARG A 188 -3.23 -1.04 4.05
N VAL A 189 -4.08 -1.99 3.64
CA VAL A 189 -3.69 -3.41 3.48
C VAL A 189 -2.60 -3.55 2.43
N ILE A 190 -2.72 -2.88 1.27
CA ILE A 190 -1.67 -2.87 0.24
C ILE A 190 -0.36 -2.31 0.81
N THR A 191 -0.42 -1.15 1.47
CA THR A 191 0.77 -0.45 1.99
C THR A 191 1.50 -1.26 3.05
N THR A 192 0.78 -1.79 4.05
CA THR A 192 1.38 -2.63 5.10
C THR A 192 1.97 -3.92 4.52
N SER A 193 1.30 -4.51 3.53
CA SER A 193 1.80 -5.69 2.82
C SER A 193 3.04 -5.39 1.98
N ALA A 194 3.10 -4.22 1.33
CA ALA A 194 4.28 -3.75 0.59
C ALA A 194 5.50 -3.53 1.50
N MET A 195 5.28 -3.19 2.77
CA MET A 195 6.33 -3.10 3.80
C MET A 195 6.77 -4.48 4.33
N GLY A 196 6.05 -5.55 4.00
CA GLY A 196 6.28 -6.87 4.59
C GLY A 196 5.80 -6.93 6.04
N GLU A 197 4.84 -6.09 6.44
CA GLU A 197 4.22 -6.20 7.75
C GLU A 197 3.20 -7.35 7.74
N VAL A 198 3.15 -8.13 8.81
CA VAL A 198 2.24 -9.29 8.93
C VAL A 198 0.95 -8.95 9.67
N HIS A 199 0.98 -7.87 10.46
CA HIS A 199 -0.17 -7.41 11.22
C HIS A 199 -1.14 -6.66 10.30
N HIS A 200 -2.42 -6.69 10.65
CA HIS A 200 -3.42 -5.91 9.95
C HIS A 200 -3.19 -4.41 10.16
N PRO A 201 -3.54 -3.57 9.17
CA PRO A 201 -3.56 -2.14 9.37
C PRO A 201 -4.58 -1.76 10.45
N ARG A 202 -4.31 -0.65 11.13
CA ARG A 202 -5.27 -0.01 12.02
C ARG A 202 -6.46 0.50 11.20
N TRP A 203 -7.65 0.45 11.81
CA TRP A 203 -8.86 1.03 11.23
C TRP A 203 -8.63 2.48 10.81
N PRO A 204 -9.13 2.89 9.62
CA PRO A 204 -9.11 4.29 9.22
C PRO A 204 -9.91 5.14 10.19
N ASP A 205 -9.42 6.36 10.40
CA ASP A 205 -10.20 7.38 11.07
C ASP A 205 -11.28 7.88 10.10
N TRP A 206 -12.40 8.34 10.64
CA TRP A 206 -13.50 8.90 9.85
C TRP A 206 -13.22 10.35 9.43
N ASP A 207 -12.05 10.58 8.84
CA ASP A 207 -11.68 11.88 8.26
C ASP A 207 -12.15 11.93 6.79
N PRO A 208 -13.14 12.77 6.43
CA PRO A 208 -13.64 12.87 5.06
C PRO A 208 -12.56 13.29 4.07
N VAL A 209 -11.56 14.07 4.51
CA VAL A 209 -10.46 14.51 3.65
C VAL A 209 -9.58 13.31 3.30
N GLU A 210 -9.23 12.48 4.27
CA GLU A 210 -8.45 11.24 4.05
C GLU A 210 -9.20 10.28 3.13
N MET A 211 -10.51 10.10 3.37
CA MET A 211 -11.39 9.24 2.56
C MET A 211 -11.48 9.71 1.10
N LEU A 212 -11.63 11.01 0.86
CA LEU A 212 -11.73 11.56 -0.49
C LEU A 212 -10.41 11.43 -1.26
N HIS A 213 -9.27 11.64 -0.59
CA HIS A 213 -7.95 11.39 -1.20
C HIS A 213 -7.75 9.91 -1.54
N GLY A 214 -8.15 9.02 -0.62
CA GLY A 214 -8.17 7.58 -0.87
C GLY A 214 -8.98 7.24 -2.11
N LEU A 215 -10.25 7.63 -2.13
CA LEU A 215 -11.16 7.41 -3.27
C LEU A 215 -10.60 7.98 -4.58
N GLY A 216 -10.05 9.19 -4.55
CA GLY A 216 -9.45 9.84 -5.72
C GLY A 216 -8.33 9.01 -6.35
N ARG A 217 -7.47 8.37 -5.54
CA ARG A 217 -6.39 7.48 -6.04
C ARG A 217 -6.94 6.22 -6.71
N TRP A 218 -8.00 5.63 -6.17
CA TRP A 218 -8.67 4.48 -6.76
C TRP A 218 -9.35 4.84 -8.08
N ILE A 219 -10.12 5.92 -8.12
CA ILE A 219 -10.76 6.43 -9.33
C ILE A 219 -9.69 6.71 -10.39
N TRP A 220 -8.61 7.39 -10.02
CA TRP A 220 -7.51 7.69 -10.94
C TRP A 220 -6.89 6.42 -11.53
N ALA A 221 -6.60 5.42 -10.70
CA ALA A 221 -6.03 4.16 -11.17
C ALA A 221 -6.97 3.40 -12.12
N ILE A 222 -8.27 3.37 -11.81
CA ILE A 222 -9.29 2.77 -12.67
C ILE A 222 -9.40 3.53 -14.00
N LEU A 223 -9.43 4.87 -13.96
CA LEU A 223 -9.52 5.69 -15.16
C LEU A 223 -8.31 5.49 -16.07
N VAL A 224 -7.09 5.50 -15.55
CA VAL A 224 -5.90 5.33 -16.39
C VAL A 224 -5.78 3.89 -16.91
N GLY A 225 -6.09 2.88 -16.09
CA GLY A 225 -6.14 1.48 -16.56
C GLY A 225 -7.22 1.26 -17.62
N GLY A 226 -8.40 1.83 -17.40
CA GLY A 226 -9.53 1.80 -18.34
C GLY A 226 -9.23 2.56 -19.64
N LEU A 227 -8.54 3.69 -19.58
CA LEU A 227 -8.11 4.43 -20.77
C LEU A 227 -7.12 3.63 -21.62
N LEU A 228 -6.25 2.82 -20.99
CA LEU A 228 -5.21 2.09 -21.71
C LEU A 228 -5.66 0.71 -22.21
N GLY A 229 -6.51 -0.01 -21.49
CA GLY A 229 -7.04 -1.30 -21.96
C GLY A 229 -8.49 -1.26 -22.40
N GLY A 230 -9.34 -0.58 -21.64
CA GLY A 230 -10.77 -0.51 -21.90
C GLY A 230 -11.13 0.31 -23.14
N PHE A 231 -10.54 1.50 -23.33
CA PHE A 231 -10.83 2.33 -24.49
C PHE A 231 -10.43 1.65 -25.81
N PRO A 232 -9.22 1.07 -25.96
CA PRO A 232 -8.89 0.28 -27.15
C PRO A 232 -9.80 -0.94 -27.33
N SER A 233 -10.20 -1.61 -26.25
CA SER A 233 -11.11 -2.77 -26.33
C SER A 233 -12.48 -2.38 -26.86
N VAL A 234 -13.07 -1.29 -26.34
CA VAL A 234 -14.36 -0.78 -26.81
C VAL A 234 -14.27 -0.27 -28.23
N ALA A 235 -13.21 0.46 -28.57
CA ALA A 235 -12.98 0.91 -29.95
C ALA A 235 -12.90 -0.29 -30.89
N TYR A 236 -12.08 -1.30 -30.56
CA TYR A 236 -11.95 -2.53 -31.34
C TYR A 236 -13.30 -3.22 -31.55
N TRP A 237 -14.09 -3.39 -30.48
CA TRP A 237 -15.42 -4.00 -30.56
C TRP A 237 -16.38 -3.23 -31.48
N LEU A 238 -16.38 -1.89 -31.41
CA LEU A 238 -17.22 -1.05 -32.27
C LEU A 238 -16.84 -1.12 -33.76
N TYR A 239 -15.59 -1.45 -34.09
CA TYR A 239 -15.13 -1.55 -35.49
C TYR A 239 -15.28 -2.95 -36.09
N CYS A 240 -15.18 -4.03 -35.30
CA CYS A 240 -15.16 -5.39 -35.82
C CYS A 240 -16.56 -6.03 -36.03
N GLY A 241 -17.61 -5.55 -35.36
CA GLY A 241 -18.95 -6.13 -35.48
C GLY A 241 -19.11 -7.41 -34.65
N ASP A 242 -19.50 -8.53 -35.29
CA ASP A 242 -19.67 -9.81 -34.62
C ASP A 242 -18.33 -10.34 -34.11
N VAL A 243 -18.27 -10.68 -32.82
CA VAL A 243 -17.03 -11.06 -32.14
C VAL A 243 -16.70 -12.53 -32.43
N ASP A 244 -15.70 -12.77 -33.29
CA ASP A 244 -15.15 -14.11 -33.49
C ASP A 244 -14.26 -14.53 -32.30
N LEU A 245 -13.87 -15.81 -32.25
CA LEU A 245 -12.93 -16.33 -31.24
C LEU A 245 -11.62 -15.52 -31.19
N PHE A 246 -11.13 -15.10 -32.36
CA PHE A 246 -9.91 -14.29 -32.48
C PHE A 246 -10.10 -12.89 -31.91
N ASP A 247 -11.26 -12.26 -32.16
CA ASP A 247 -11.61 -10.96 -31.58
C ASP A 247 -11.74 -11.03 -30.06
N ALA A 248 -12.35 -12.11 -29.55
CA ALA A 248 -12.44 -12.35 -28.11
C ALA A 248 -11.05 -12.45 -27.47
N MET A 249 -10.09 -13.12 -28.13
CA MET A 249 -8.71 -13.18 -27.66
C MET A 249 -8.07 -11.78 -27.60
N ILE A 250 -8.24 -10.96 -28.64
CA ILE A 250 -7.72 -9.57 -28.68
C ILE A 250 -8.33 -8.72 -27.57
N LEU A 251 -9.65 -8.82 -27.35
CA LEU A 251 -10.34 -8.09 -26.28
C LEU A 251 -9.84 -8.51 -24.90
N VAL A 252 -9.61 -9.81 -24.68
CA VAL A 252 -9.03 -10.33 -23.44
C VAL A 252 -7.60 -9.80 -23.23
N GLU A 253 -6.78 -9.79 -24.27
CA GLU A 253 -5.41 -9.25 -24.20
C GLU A 253 -5.39 -7.75 -23.88
N LEU A 254 -6.19 -6.94 -24.58
CA LEU A 254 -6.28 -5.50 -24.33
C LEU A 254 -6.80 -5.20 -22.91
N THR A 255 -7.81 -5.95 -22.47
CA THR A 255 -8.33 -5.83 -21.10
C THR A 255 -7.28 -6.23 -20.06
N ALA A 256 -6.53 -7.30 -20.30
CA ALA A 256 -5.45 -7.74 -19.42
C ALA A 256 -4.34 -6.69 -19.32
N VAL A 257 -3.96 -6.05 -20.42
CA VAL A 257 -2.98 -4.94 -20.43
C VAL A 257 -3.48 -3.77 -19.58
N GLY A 258 -4.74 -3.34 -19.75
CA GLY A 258 -5.34 -2.29 -18.94
C GLY A 258 -5.41 -2.64 -17.46
N ALA A 259 -5.73 -3.89 -17.13
CA ALA A 259 -5.79 -4.39 -15.76
C ALA A 259 -4.40 -4.40 -15.10
N ILE A 260 -3.37 -4.93 -15.78
CA ILE A 260 -1.98 -4.91 -15.30
C ILE A 260 -1.55 -3.47 -15.05
N TYR A 261 -1.78 -2.58 -16.03
CA TYR A 261 -1.43 -1.17 -15.88
C TYR A 261 -2.15 -0.54 -14.69
N GLY A 262 -3.47 -0.72 -14.59
CA GLY A 262 -4.30 -0.15 -13.52
C GLY A 262 -3.84 -0.60 -12.13
N GLN A 263 -3.42 -1.86 -11.97
CA GLN A 263 -2.87 -2.37 -10.70
C GLN A 263 -1.55 -1.70 -10.32
N VAL A 264 -0.64 -1.56 -11.27
CA VAL A 264 0.66 -0.90 -11.03
C VAL A 264 0.47 0.59 -10.79
N ALA A 265 -0.46 1.24 -11.50
CA ALA A 265 -0.84 2.63 -11.29
C ALA A 265 -1.46 2.86 -9.91
N LEU A 266 -2.35 1.97 -9.46
CA LEU A 266 -2.92 1.99 -8.12
C LEU A 266 -1.83 1.86 -7.05
N LEU A 267 -0.94 0.89 -7.24
CA LEU A 267 0.16 0.67 -6.31
C LEU A 267 1.09 1.89 -6.25
N ALA A 268 1.43 2.48 -7.41
CA ALA A 268 2.24 3.69 -7.47
C ALA A 268 1.55 4.87 -6.79
N SER A 269 0.26 5.11 -7.05
CA SER A 269 -0.47 6.25 -6.46
C SER A 269 -0.63 6.13 -4.95
N ILE A 270 -0.81 4.90 -4.43
CA ILE A 270 -0.87 4.64 -2.99
C ILE A 270 0.51 4.81 -2.35
N LEU A 271 1.56 4.24 -2.96
CA LEU A 271 2.91 4.23 -2.36
C LEU A 271 3.63 5.58 -2.45
N TYR A 272 3.40 6.36 -3.51
CA TYR A 272 3.96 7.72 -3.65
C TYR A 272 3.13 8.80 -2.95
N GLU A 273 1.97 8.44 -2.39
CA GLU A 273 0.99 9.37 -1.80
C GLU A 273 0.46 10.46 -2.75
N ASP A 274 0.80 10.37 -4.03
CA ASP A 274 0.48 11.37 -5.05
C ASP A 274 -0.24 10.66 -6.22
N PRO A 275 -1.44 11.08 -6.63
CA PRO A 275 -2.08 10.56 -7.85
C PRO A 275 -1.20 10.71 -9.09
N LEU A 276 -0.36 11.75 -9.16
CA LEU A 276 0.61 11.94 -10.25
C LEU A 276 1.75 10.91 -10.23
N GLY A 277 1.94 10.20 -9.11
CA GLY A 277 2.85 9.06 -9.02
C GLY A 277 2.50 7.93 -10.00
N ALA A 278 1.25 7.88 -10.46
CA ALA A 278 0.79 6.98 -11.52
C ALA A 278 1.16 7.43 -12.95
N HIS A 279 2.17 8.29 -13.10
CA HIS A 279 2.68 8.72 -14.40
C HIS A 279 3.05 7.52 -15.29
N PRO A 280 2.67 7.51 -16.58
CA PRO A 280 2.85 6.37 -17.47
C PRO A 280 4.30 5.90 -17.59
N GLY A 281 5.26 6.83 -17.61
CA GLY A 281 6.68 6.47 -17.62
C GLY A 281 7.12 5.67 -16.38
N THR A 282 6.58 5.98 -15.20
CA THR A 282 6.92 5.27 -13.96
C THR A 282 6.32 3.87 -13.96
N VAL A 283 5.06 3.74 -14.37
CA VAL A 283 4.32 2.48 -14.45
C VAL A 283 4.93 1.54 -15.50
N ILE A 284 5.18 2.03 -16.72
CA ILE A 284 5.80 1.25 -17.80
C ILE A 284 7.21 0.79 -17.40
N ARG A 285 8.02 1.68 -16.80
CA ARG A 285 9.36 1.32 -16.32
C ARG A 285 9.30 0.25 -15.23
N ALA A 286 8.31 0.29 -14.33
CA ALA A 286 8.12 -0.71 -13.30
C ALA A 286 7.66 -2.07 -13.86
N ILE A 287 6.72 -2.06 -14.81
CA ILE A 287 6.29 -3.27 -15.54
C ILE A 287 7.48 -3.89 -16.26
N TRP A 288 8.27 -3.08 -16.98
CA TRP A 288 9.43 -3.57 -17.72
C TRP A 288 10.54 -4.13 -16.82
N ARG A 289 10.82 -3.49 -15.68
CA ARG A 289 11.85 -3.94 -14.73
C ARG A 289 11.50 -5.23 -14.01
N VAL A 290 10.23 -5.42 -13.69
CA VAL A 290 9.74 -6.62 -12.99
C VAL A 290 9.44 -7.74 -13.99
N GLY A 291 9.07 -7.39 -15.22
CA GLY A 291 8.79 -8.31 -16.32
C GLY A 291 7.58 -9.20 -16.06
N TRP A 292 7.68 -10.46 -16.48
CA TRP A 292 6.62 -11.47 -16.42
C TRP A 292 6.12 -11.81 -15.01
N ALA A 293 6.86 -11.42 -13.97
CA ALA A 293 6.43 -11.67 -12.59
C ALA A 293 5.08 -10.98 -12.27
N TRP A 294 4.74 -9.87 -12.95
CA TRP A 294 3.44 -9.20 -12.84
C TRP A 294 2.24 -10.05 -13.27
N LEU A 295 2.47 -11.09 -14.06
CA LEU A 295 1.40 -11.97 -14.53
C LEU A 295 0.69 -12.65 -13.36
N PHE A 296 1.42 -13.05 -12.32
CA PHE A 296 0.85 -13.76 -11.17
C PHE A 296 -0.20 -12.95 -10.38
N PRO A 297 0.11 -11.76 -9.81
CA PRO A 297 -0.90 -10.96 -9.10
C PRO A 297 -2.04 -10.54 -10.03
N SER A 298 -1.75 -10.33 -11.32
CA SER A 298 -2.76 -9.95 -12.32
C SER A 298 -3.77 -11.06 -12.57
N ILE A 299 -3.32 -12.32 -12.71
CA ILE A 299 -4.19 -13.49 -12.83
C ILE A 299 -5.05 -13.65 -11.57
N VAL A 300 -4.48 -13.47 -10.38
CA VAL A 300 -5.23 -13.58 -9.11
C VAL A 300 -6.35 -12.54 -9.05
N ILE A 301 -6.04 -11.27 -9.39
CA ILE A 301 -7.03 -10.18 -9.44
C ILE A 301 -8.10 -10.46 -10.50
N ALA A 302 -7.69 -10.82 -11.72
CA ALA A 302 -8.61 -11.10 -12.82
C ALA A 302 -9.54 -12.28 -12.48
N THR A 303 -9.00 -13.36 -11.91
CA THR A 303 -9.80 -14.52 -11.48
C THR A 303 -10.81 -14.12 -10.42
N PHE A 304 -10.40 -13.35 -9.41
CA PHE A 304 -11.32 -12.84 -8.38
C PHE A 304 -12.43 -11.98 -8.98
N LEU A 305 -12.10 -11.04 -9.88
CA LEU A 305 -13.09 -10.18 -10.52
C LEU A 305 -14.05 -10.96 -11.42
N ILE A 306 -13.57 -11.93 -12.20
CA ILE A 306 -14.41 -12.80 -13.03
C ILE A 306 -15.38 -13.59 -12.14
N VAL A 307 -14.90 -14.21 -11.06
CA VAL A 307 -15.74 -14.97 -10.13
C VAL A 307 -16.75 -14.05 -9.44
N ALA A 308 -16.36 -12.84 -9.04
CA ALA A 308 -17.26 -11.85 -8.46
C ALA A 308 -18.35 -11.42 -9.44
N CYS A 309 -17.99 -11.09 -10.67
CA CYS A 309 -18.94 -10.73 -11.73
C CYS A 309 -19.90 -11.88 -12.03
N TYR A 310 -19.40 -13.11 -12.16
CA TYR A 310 -20.23 -14.29 -12.39
C TYR A 310 -21.15 -14.60 -11.21
N ALA A 311 -20.66 -14.47 -9.97
CA ALA A 311 -21.49 -14.63 -8.78
C ALA A 311 -22.63 -13.59 -8.76
N LEU A 312 -22.35 -12.34 -9.17
CA LEU A 312 -23.36 -11.30 -9.29
C LEU A 312 -24.40 -11.61 -10.38
N THR A 313 -24.01 -12.17 -11.53
CA THR A 313 -24.97 -12.56 -12.57
C THR A 313 -25.88 -13.69 -12.10
N VAL A 314 -25.32 -14.73 -11.48
CA VAL A 314 -26.11 -15.83 -10.90
C VAL A 314 -27.06 -15.32 -9.81
N LEU A 315 -26.59 -14.39 -8.99
CA LEU A 315 -27.38 -13.79 -7.92
C LEU A 315 -28.60 -13.02 -8.44
N LEU A 316 -28.48 -12.36 -9.59
CA LEU A 316 -29.57 -11.64 -10.25
C LEU A 316 -30.64 -12.58 -10.84
N GLU A 317 -30.33 -13.85 -11.06
CA GLU A 317 -31.27 -14.86 -11.57
C GLU A 317 -32.13 -15.51 -10.46
N ILE A 318 -31.76 -15.32 -9.18
CA ILE A 318 -32.48 -15.93 -8.04
C ILE A 318 -33.83 -15.23 -7.83
N GLN A 319 -34.92 -15.92 -8.15
CA GLN A 319 -36.29 -15.40 -7.98
C GLN A 319 -36.80 -15.42 -6.53
N SER A 320 -36.26 -16.29 -5.67
CA SER A 320 -36.69 -16.39 -4.28
C SER A 320 -36.13 -15.22 -3.45
N PRO A 321 -36.98 -14.38 -2.83
CA PRO A 321 -36.54 -13.17 -2.14
C PRO A 321 -35.66 -13.44 -0.91
N TRP A 322 -35.91 -14.55 -0.20
CA TRP A 322 -35.12 -14.93 0.96
C TRP A 322 -33.75 -15.49 0.58
N LEU A 323 -33.71 -16.31 -0.47
CA LEU A 323 -32.45 -16.85 -0.98
C LEU A 323 -31.61 -15.76 -1.64
N SER A 324 -32.22 -14.85 -2.38
CA SER A 324 -31.51 -13.71 -2.97
C SER A 324 -30.94 -12.81 -1.88
N ALA A 325 -31.72 -12.45 -0.85
CA ALA A 325 -31.25 -11.67 0.28
C ALA A 325 -30.02 -12.29 0.98
N LEU A 326 -30.09 -13.60 1.30
CA LEU A 326 -28.97 -14.32 1.92
C LEU A 326 -27.76 -14.41 0.99
N ALA A 327 -27.99 -14.66 -0.31
CA ALA A 327 -26.92 -14.75 -1.30
C ALA A 327 -26.26 -13.38 -1.56
N TYR A 328 -27.01 -12.27 -1.50
CA TYR A 328 -26.46 -10.91 -1.55
C TYR A 328 -25.57 -10.60 -0.36
N TRP A 329 -25.99 -11.00 0.85
CA TRP A 329 -25.13 -10.88 2.02
C TRP A 329 -23.85 -11.70 1.85
N GLY A 330 -23.97 -12.96 1.43
CA GLY A 330 -22.82 -13.84 1.14
C GLY A 330 -21.89 -13.28 0.06
N TYR A 331 -22.44 -12.63 -0.96
CA TYR A 331 -21.69 -11.94 -2.00
C TYR A 331 -20.84 -10.79 -1.43
N TRP A 332 -21.38 -9.98 -0.53
CA TRP A 332 -20.61 -8.92 0.13
C TRP A 332 -19.51 -9.45 1.05
N VAL A 333 -19.77 -10.56 1.77
CA VAL A 333 -18.73 -11.26 2.54
C VAL A 333 -17.61 -11.73 1.62
N PHE A 334 -17.97 -12.35 0.49
CA PHE A 334 -17.02 -12.79 -0.53
C PHE A 334 -16.20 -11.64 -1.12
N LEU A 335 -16.84 -10.50 -1.44
CA LEU A 335 -16.15 -9.32 -1.97
C LEU A 335 -15.15 -8.74 -0.97
N CYS A 336 -15.56 -8.51 0.28
CA CYS A 336 -14.68 -7.96 1.31
C CYS A 336 -13.51 -8.90 1.60
N TYR A 337 -13.78 -10.20 1.72
CA TYR A 337 -12.76 -11.23 1.92
C TYR A 337 -11.76 -11.28 0.76
N GLY A 338 -12.27 -11.43 -0.47
CA GLY A 338 -11.46 -11.56 -1.65
C GLY A 338 -10.64 -10.30 -1.93
N ALA A 339 -11.21 -9.11 -1.74
CA ALA A 339 -10.49 -7.85 -1.87
C ALA A 339 -9.28 -7.77 -0.92
N MET A 340 -9.44 -8.14 0.36
CA MET A 340 -8.32 -8.17 1.31
C MET A 340 -7.22 -9.15 0.88
N VAL A 341 -7.58 -10.37 0.50
CA VAL A 341 -6.62 -11.40 0.04
C VAL A 341 -5.86 -10.90 -1.19
N VAL A 342 -6.58 -10.41 -2.18
CA VAL A 342 -6.03 -10.00 -3.47
C VAL A 342 -5.06 -8.83 -3.29
N LEU A 343 -5.43 -7.84 -2.48
CA LEU A 343 -4.58 -6.70 -2.19
C LEU A 343 -3.39 -7.03 -1.28
N ARG A 344 -3.55 -8.00 -0.38
CA ARG A 344 -2.44 -8.59 0.38
C ARG A 344 -1.41 -9.23 -0.55
N VAL A 345 -1.86 -10.04 -1.52
CA VAL A 345 -1.01 -10.68 -2.52
C VAL A 345 -0.30 -9.63 -3.38
N LEU A 346 -1.01 -8.59 -3.82
CA LEU A 346 -0.44 -7.50 -4.59
C LEU A 346 0.65 -6.75 -3.81
N GLY A 347 0.40 -6.43 -2.54
CA GLY A 347 1.39 -5.77 -1.68
C GLY A 347 2.61 -6.65 -1.39
N LEU A 348 2.42 -7.93 -1.09
CA LEU A 348 3.54 -8.87 -0.88
C LEU A 348 4.36 -9.10 -2.16
N PHE A 349 3.70 -9.11 -3.32
CA PHE A 349 4.39 -9.18 -4.60
C PHE A 349 5.33 -7.99 -4.78
N TYR A 350 4.85 -6.80 -4.47
CA TYR A 350 5.67 -5.60 -4.45
C TYR A 350 6.82 -5.71 -3.46
N HIS A 351 6.56 -6.16 -2.22
CA HIS A 351 7.57 -6.28 -1.18
C HIS A 351 8.80 -7.09 -1.65
N ARG A 352 8.55 -8.19 -2.38
CA ARG A 352 9.60 -9.04 -2.96
C ARG A 352 10.41 -8.36 -4.06
N HIS A 353 9.83 -7.39 -4.77
CA HIS A 353 10.45 -6.67 -5.89
C HIS A 353 10.83 -5.23 -5.55
N ALA A 354 10.70 -4.82 -4.28
CA ALA A 354 10.93 -3.44 -3.84
C ALA A 354 12.34 -2.92 -4.20
N GLN A 355 13.36 -3.78 -4.10
CA GLN A 355 14.74 -3.44 -4.46
C GLN A 355 14.91 -3.12 -5.96
N VAL A 356 14.21 -3.87 -6.83
CA VAL A 356 14.28 -3.71 -8.29
C VAL A 356 13.51 -2.45 -8.72
N LEU A 357 12.37 -2.20 -8.08
CA LEU A 357 11.52 -1.05 -8.38
C LEU A 357 12.17 0.26 -7.93
N GLY A 358 12.89 0.26 -6.80
CA GLY A 358 13.55 1.44 -6.25
C GLY A 358 12.56 2.53 -5.77
N TRP A 359 11.28 2.18 -5.60
CA TRP A 359 10.23 3.08 -5.14
C TRP A 359 10.32 3.36 -3.63
N PHE A 360 11.13 2.61 -2.86
CA PHE A 360 11.31 2.85 -1.41
C PHE A 360 12.70 3.36 -1.02
N ARG A 361 12.72 4.57 -0.47
CA ARG A 361 13.71 5.00 0.52
C ARG A 361 13.08 5.46 1.85
N GLU A 362 11.78 5.73 1.90
CA GLU A 362 11.09 6.27 3.09
C GLU A 362 9.74 5.57 3.33
N ARG A 363 9.34 5.42 4.60
CA ARG A 363 8.05 4.82 5.01
C ARG A 363 6.92 5.83 4.71
N PRO A 364 5.87 5.46 3.95
CA PRO A 364 4.71 6.31 3.71
C PRO A 364 4.02 6.62 5.04
N ARG A 365 3.49 7.83 5.15
CA ARG A 365 2.86 8.39 6.35
C ARG A 365 1.61 7.63 6.80
N TRP A 366 0.99 6.87 5.89
CA TRP A 366 -0.30 6.20 6.10
C TRP A 366 -0.17 4.83 6.81
N GLY A 367 1.05 4.37 7.09
CA GLY A 367 1.32 3.10 7.78
C GLY A 367 1.55 3.22 9.30
N GLY A 368 1.13 4.34 9.91
CA GLY A 368 1.35 4.69 11.31
C GLY A 368 0.21 4.31 12.25
#